data_AF-A0AA45WV50-F1
#
_entry.id   AF-A0AA45WV50-F1
#
_cell.length_a   1.000
_cell.length_b   1.000
_cell.length_c   1.000
_cell.angle_alpha   90.00
_cell.angle_beta   90.00
_cell.angle_gamma   90.00
#
_symmetry.space_group_name_H-M   'P 1'
#
loop_
_entity.id
_entity.type
_entity.pdbx_description
1 polymer ?
#
loop_
_entity_poly.entity_id
_entity_poly.type
_entity_poly.pdbx_seq_one_letter_code
_entity_poly.pdbx_strand_id
1 'polypeptide(L)'
;MKIIENCIKHDIGVVLAPTIVRGVNEDQIGGIIDFASERVPGIRGVHFQPASYFGRMPVVPTDEDRVTLPEVIEAIERQTQGRVDRDSFCPPGCENIFKKGMSQMQDIFEWIYECLTRKESFVLATFIKKNGSPHREESKKMLIRKDFSIYGTIGGGLVEALTIQLSAKMFQRRGSILEDFSKSHKDVEILERVCGGNTTVLLEYVDCDDVQTVELYQKALMLKKEGAGLFLITKIEKNHRKAGSLSKWICTETGFFGSENEEVQSVIKHIRENGEHVNMQVLLVADETYLIEPYLNDELACIIGAGHVAQKIAELAKMIGLKVVIIDDREEFANKERFNMADEIIVIPSFENLTDHYTVNRNSYVIIVTRGHDYDQDVLSQMLKTDAKYIGMIGSLNKREYVYKNLLDEGFTLKDLERVYAPIGLKIDADTPEEIAISIAAELIKVKRNSGDIK
;
A
#
# COMPACT_ATOMS: atom_id res chain seq x y z
N MET A 1 -23.23 -21.13 -32.05
CA MET A 1 -24.47 -20.93 -31.27
C MET A 1 -24.78 -22.08 -30.33
N LYS A 2 -25.15 -23.27 -30.84
CA LYS A 2 -25.53 -24.43 -30.00
C LYS A 2 -24.48 -24.88 -28.97
N ILE A 3 -23.19 -24.71 -29.28
CA ILE A 3 -22.08 -24.99 -28.34
C ILE A 3 -22.15 -24.05 -27.14
N ILE A 4 -22.36 -22.75 -27.36
CA ILE A 4 -22.45 -21.74 -26.30
C ILE A 4 -23.64 -22.06 -25.41
N GLU A 5 -24.80 -22.34 -25.99
CA GLU A 5 -26.01 -22.72 -25.25
C GLU A 5 -25.79 -23.97 -24.38
N ASN A 6 -25.10 -24.98 -24.91
CA ASN A 6 -24.76 -26.17 -24.14
C ASN A 6 -23.78 -25.87 -23.01
N CYS A 7 -22.74 -25.05 -23.23
CA CYS A 7 -21.82 -24.62 -22.17
C CYS A 7 -22.56 -23.90 -21.04
N ILE A 8 -23.43 -22.94 -21.39
CA ILE A 8 -24.23 -22.18 -20.42
C ILE A 8 -25.17 -23.11 -19.64
N LYS A 9 -25.83 -24.06 -20.31
CA LYS A 9 -26.70 -25.06 -19.67
C LYS A 9 -25.97 -25.91 -18.62
N HIS A 10 -24.67 -26.13 -18.78
CA HIS A 10 -23.82 -26.89 -17.86
C HIS A 10 -22.96 -26.01 -16.94
N ASP A 11 -23.29 -24.72 -16.81
CA ASP A 11 -22.57 -23.73 -15.98
C ASP A 11 -21.08 -23.56 -16.34
N ILE A 12 -20.74 -23.80 -17.61
CA ILE A 12 -19.41 -23.58 -18.16
C ILE A 12 -19.35 -22.16 -18.74
N GLY A 13 -18.56 -21.30 -18.12
CA GLY A 13 -18.32 -19.94 -18.61
C GLY A 13 -17.61 -19.91 -19.96
N VAL A 14 -18.09 -19.06 -20.86
CA VAL A 14 -17.55 -18.93 -22.22
C VAL A 14 -16.87 -17.57 -22.38
N VAL A 15 -15.69 -17.53 -22.98
CA VAL A 15 -15.05 -16.29 -23.47
C VAL A 15 -15.01 -16.37 -24.98
N LEU A 16 -15.52 -15.35 -25.66
CA LEU A 16 -15.42 -15.25 -27.12
C LEU A 16 -14.04 -14.72 -27.49
N ALA A 17 -13.32 -15.38 -28.37
CA ALA A 17 -12.01 -14.93 -28.85
C ALA A 17 -12.04 -14.68 -30.37
N PRO A 18 -12.79 -13.68 -30.87
CA PRO A 18 -12.87 -13.38 -32.29
C PRO A 18 -11.54 -12.79 -32.81
N THR A 19 -11.05 -13.35 -33.91
CA THR A 19 -9.94 -12.74 -34.66
C THR A 19 -10.47 -11.62 -35.56
N ILE A 20 -9.91 -10.42 -35.45
CA ILE A 20 -10.30 -9.26 -36.26
C ILE A 20 -9.36 -9.13 -37.47
N VAL A 21 -9.93 -9.16 -38.67
CA VAL A 21 -9.20 -9.05 -39.94
C VAL A 21 -9.76 -7.85 -40.72
N ARG A 22 -8.87 -7.01 -41.23
CA ARG A 22 -9.24 -5.84 -42.06
C ARG A 22 -10.11 -6.27 -43.23
N GLY A 23 -11.21 -5.55 -43.48
CA GLY A 23 -12.13 -5.82 -44.58
C GLY A 23 -12.97 -7.11 -44.46
N VAL A 24 -12.86 -7.85 -43.34
CA VAL A 24 -13.63 -9.09 -43.14
C VAL A 24 -14.72 -8.90 -42.09
N ASN A 25 -14.36 -8.42 -40.90
CA ASN A 25 -15.28 -8.40 -39.74
C ASN A 25 -15.04 -7.23 -38.77
N GLU A 26 -14.29 -6.20 -39.19
CA GLU A 26 -14.03 -5.02 -38.35
C GLU A 26 -15.31 -4.21 -38.06
N ASP A 27 -16.32 -4.31 -38.92
CA ASP A 27 -17.64 -3.69 -38.80
C ASP A 27 -18.62 -4.49 -37.91
N GLN A 28 -18.23 -5.69 -37.46
CA GLN A 28 -19.05 -6.59 -36.65
C GLN A 28 -18.70 -6.56 -35.15
N ILE A 29 -17.69 -5.80 -34.75
CA ILE A 29 -17.18 -5.71 -33.38
C ILE A 29 -18.31 -5.41 -32.39
N GLY A 30 -19.13 -4.38 -32.65
CA GLY A 30 -20.25 -4.00 -31.79
C GLY A 30 -21.29 -5.11 -31.67
N GLY A 31 -21.63 -5.77 -32.79
CA GLY A 31 -22.57 -6.89 -32.79
C GLY A 31 -22.07 -8.10 -31.99
N ILE A 32 -20.76 -8.36 -31.98
CA ILE A 32 -20.16 -9.41 -31.14
C ILE A 32 -20.27 -9.06 -29.65
N ILE A 33 -20.06 -7.79 -29.30
CA ILE A 33 -20.22 -7.31 -27.93
C ILE A 33 -21.68 -7.42 -27.48
N ASP A 34 -22.63 -7.00 -28.31
CA ASP A 34 -24.06 -7.09 -28.01
C ASP A 34 -24.49 -8.54 -27.83
N PHE A 35 -24.05 -9.40 -28.74
CA PHE A 35 -24.26 -10.84 -28.65
C PHE A 35 -23.75 -11.44 -27.33
N ALA A 36 -22.58 -11.00 -26.85
CA ALA A 36 -22.02 -11.43 -25.58
C ALA A 36 -22.82 -10.88 -24.38
N SER A 37 -23.18 -9.59 -24.43
CA SER A 37 -23.90 -8.88 -23.38
C SER A 37 -25.28 -9.49 -23.08
N GLU A 38 -26.02 -9.86 -24.13
CA GLU A 38 -27.32 -10.54 -24.02
C GLU A 38 -27.27 -11.91 -23.31
N ARG A 39 -26.08 -12.51 -23.18
CA ARG A 39 -25.87 -13.88 -22.69
C ARG A 39 -25.04 -13.94 -21.41
N VAL A 40 -24.89 -12.80 -20.73
CA VAL A 40 -24.37 -12.72 -19.36
C VAL A 40 -25.36 -13.44 -18.42
N PRO A 41 -24.90 -14.24 -17.42
CA PRO A 41 -23.50 -14.46 -17.01
C PRO A 41 -22.79 -15.61 -17.73
N GLY A 42 -23.44 -16.26 -18.70
CA GLY A 42 -22.92 -17.42 -19.41
C GLY A 42 -21.70 -17.11 -20.29
N ILE A 43 -21.74 -16.01 -21.04
CA ILE A 43 -20.57 -15.41 -21.67
C ILE A 43 -19.94 -14.42 -20.68
N ARG A 44 -18.66 -14.62 -20.37
CA ARG A 44 -17.92 -13.87 -19.34
C ARG A 44 -17.00 -12.79 -19.90
N GLY A 45 -16.80 -12.75 -21.22
CA GLY A 45 -15.97 -11.75 -21.86
C GLY A 45 -15.81 -11.97 -23.35
N VAL A 46 -15.26 -10.95 -24.01
CA VAL A 46 -14.86 -10.96 -25.42
C VAL A 46 -13.41 -10.50 -25.49
N HIS A 47 -12.56 -11.31 -26.11
CA HIS A 47 -11.14 -11.03 -26.33
C HIS A 47 -10.89 -10.89 -27.83
N PHE A 48 -10.94 -9.65 -28.32
CA PHE A 48 -10.63 -9.35 -29.71
C PHE A 48 -9.14 -9.56 -29.98
N GLN A 49 -8.83 -10.36 -30.99
CA GLN A 49 -7.46 -10.66 -31.41
C GLN A 49 -7.23 -10.11 -32.83
N PRO A 50 -6.60 -8.95 -33.01
CA PRO A 50 -6.22 -8.51 -34.34
C PRO A 50 -5.34 -9.55 -35.03
N ALA A 51 -5.62 -9.82 -36.30
CA ALA A 51 -4.89 -10.79 -37.08
C ALA A 51 -3.40 -10.45 -37.09
N SER A 52 -2.59 -11.40 -36.64
CA SER A 52 -1.15 -11.26 -36.64
C SER A 52 -0.54 -12.13 -37.73
N TYR A 53 0.33 -11.53 -38.54
CA TYR A 53 0.93 -12.19 -39.67
C TYR A 53 2.36 -12.63 -39.33
N PHE A 54 2.57 -13.94 -39.10
CA PHE A 54 3.88 -14.54 -38.81
C PHE A 54 4.19 -15.72 -39.74
N GLY A 55 5.48 -15.95 -40.03
CA GLY A 55 5.95 -17.12 -40.79
C GLY A 55 6.11 -16.88 -42.31
N ARG A 56 6.09 -17.96 -43.10
CA ARG A 56 6.22 -17.89 -44.56
C ARG A 56 4.87 -17.57 -45.18
N MET A 57 4.75 -16.37 -45.72
CA MET A 57 3.55 -15.93 -46.42
C MET A 57 3.82 -15.78 -47.92
N PRO A 58 2.87 -16.14 -48.79
CA PRO A 58 3.02 -15.98 -50.24
C PRO A 58 3.09 -14.50 -50.64
N VAL A 59 2.45 -13.61 -49.86
CA VAL A 59 2.52 -12.15 -50.00
C VAL A 59 2.72 -11.56 -48.61
N VAL A 60 3.65 -10.61 -48.48
CA VAL A 60 3.89 -9.90 -47.23
C VAL A 60 2.78 -8.85 -47.05
N PRO A 61 2.01 -8.88 -45.95
CA PRO A 61 0.96 -7.91 -45.71
C PRO A 61 1.53 -6.51 -45.50
N THR A 62 0.86 -5.53 -46.08
CA THR A 62 1.14 -4.10 -45.92
C THR A 62 0.54 -3.58 -44.61
N ASP A 63 0.83 -2.32 -44.27
CA ASP A 63 0.24 -1.69 -43.09
C ASP A 63 -1.28 -1.51 -43.23
N GLU A 64 -1.79 -1.38 -44.46
CA GLU A 64 -3.23 -1.28 -44.74
C GLU A 64 -3.98 -2.59 -44.42
N ASP A 65 -3.31 -3.73 -44.52
CA ASP A 65 -3.89 -5.05 -44.23
C ASP A 65 -4.01 -5.36 -42.74
N ARG A 66 -3.40 -4.53 -41.88
CA ARG A 66 -3.32 -4.76 -40.43
C ARG A 66 -4.41 -4.00 -39.71
N VAL A 67 -4.88 -4.56 -38.61
CA VAL A 67 -5.74 -3.88 -37.63
C VAL A 67 -4.94 -3.69 -36.35
N THR A 68 -4.85 -2.47 -35.86
CA THR A 68 -4.13 -2.14 -34.63
C THR A 68 -5.07 -2.16 -33.41
N LEU A 69 -4.51 -2.32 -32.21
CA LEU A 69 -5.30 -2.27 -30.97
C LEU A 69 -6.05 -0.93 -30.79
N PRO A 70 -5.45 0.25 -31.03
CA PRO A 70 -6.18 1.51 -30.98
C PRO A 70 -7.39 1.56 -31.93
N GLU A 71 -7.25 1.02 -33.14
CA GLU A 71 -8.36 0.97 -34.10
C GLU A 71 -9.47 0.01 -33.65
N VAL A 72 -9.12 -1.12 -33.02
CA VAL A 72 -10.12 -1.99 -32.40
C VAL A 72 -10.85 -1.25 -31.28
N ILE A 73 -10.13 -0.55 -30.40
CA ILE A 73 -10.74 0.20 -29.29
C ILE A 73 -11.68 1.28 -29.83
N GLU A 74 -11.24 2.05 -30.83
CA GLU A 74 -12.08 3.06 -31.49
C GLU A 74 -13.30 2.44 -32.18
N ALA A 75 -13.14 1.28 -32.83
CA ALA A 75 -14.24 0.56 -33.42
C ALA A 75 -15.23 0.06 -32.36
N ILE A 76 -14.76 -0.40 -31.19
CA ILE A 76 -15.61 -0.78 -30.06
C ILE A 76 -16.42 0.43 -29.60
N GLU A 77 -15.76 1.56 -29.32
CA GLU A 77 -16.42 2.79 -28.85
C GLU A 77 -17.48 3.25 -29.86
N ARG A 78 -17.09 3.36 -31.14
CA ARG A 78 -17.97 3.79 -32.24
C ARG A 78 -19.16 2.85 -32.44
N GLN A 79 -18.93 1.54 -32.49
CA GLN A 79 -19.99 0.57 -32.80
C GLN A 79 -20.88 0.23 -31.61
N THR A 80 -20.39 0.42 -30.39
CA THR A 80 -21.22 0.30 -29.17
C THR A 80 -21.95 1.60 -28.82
N GLN A 81 -21.77 2.66 -29.62
CA GLN A 81 -22.33 4.00 -29.41
C GLN A 81 -21.93 4.58 -28.04
N GLY A 82 -20.66 4.40 -27.66
CA GLY A 82 -20.11 4.92 -26.41
C GLY A 82 -20.48 4.13 -25.15
N ARG A 83 -21.20 2.99 -25.27
CA ARG A 83 -21.47 2.11 -24.12
C ARG A 83 -20.20 1.48 -23.56
N VAL A 84 -19.21 1.20 -24.42
CA VAL A 84 -17.87 0.78 -24.02
C VAL A 84 -16.92 1.86 -24.50
N ASP A 85 -16.57 2.77 -23.60
CA ASP A 85 -15.73 3.92 -23.90
C ASP A 85 -14.23 3.56 -23.94
N ARG A 86 -13.43 4.34 -24.66
CA ARG A 86 -11.98 4.18 -24.76
C ARG A 86 -11.30 4.16 -23.39
N ASP A 87 -11.78 4.96 -22.44
CA ASP A 87 -11.23 5.00 -21.07
C ASP A 87 -11.51 3.72 -20.28
N SER A 88 -12.43 2.86 -20.75
CA SER A 88 -12.69 1.54 -20.18
C SER A 88 -11.56 0.55 -20.45
N PHE A 89 -10.70 0.82 -21.45
CA PHE A 89 -9.55 -0.01 -21.80
C PHE A 89 -8.29 0.45 -21.05
N CYS A 90 -8.39 0.52 -19.73
CA CYS A 90 -7.21 0.66 -18.90
C CYS A 90 -6.44 -0.67 -18.90
N PRO A 91 -5.13 -0.70 -19.19
CA PRO A 91 -4.34 -1.90 -18.97
C PRO A 91 -4.53 -2.31 -17.50
N PRO A 92 -4.72 -3.62 -17.21
CA PRO A 92 -4.71 -4.07 -15.83
C PRO A 92 -3.41 -3.55 -15.23
N GLY A 93 -3.50 -2.85 -14.11
CA GLY A 93 -2.39 -2.10 -13.54
C GLY A 93 -1.19 -3.01 -13.29
N CYS A 94 -0.34 -3.18 -14.30
CA CYS A 94 1.07 -3.41 -14.07
C CYS A 94 1.53 -2.14 -13.37
N GLU A 95 1.98 -2.32 -12.13
CA GLU A 95 2.56 -1.28 -11.29
C GLU A 95 3.38 -0.30 -12.14
N ASN A 96 3.08 1.00 -11.99
CA ASN A 96 3.73 2.15 -12.65
C ASN A 96 3.14 2.68 -13.97
N ILE A 97 1.83 2.90 -14.07
CA ILE A 97 1.37 4.05 -14.86
C ILE A 97 1.36 5.26 -13.94
N PHE A 98 2.44 6.04 -14.01
CA PHE A 98 2.44 7.45 -13.65
C PHE A 98 1.24 8.12 -14.36
N LYS A 99 0.09 8.20 -13.68
CA LYS A 99 -0.93 9.18 -14.03
C LYS A 99 -0.31 10.54 -13.79
N LYS A 100 0.26 11.08 -14.87
CA LYS A 100 0.71 12.48 -14.98
C LYS A 100 -0.47 13.36 -14.54
N GLY A 101 -0.41 13.90 -13.32
CA GLY A 101 -1.41 14.84 -12.81
C GLY A 101 -1.98 14.58 -11.41
N MET A 102 -1.72 13.43 -10.78
CA MET A 102 -2.08 13.22 -9.37
C MET A 102 -0.83 13.24 -8.49
N SER A 103 -0.51 14.42 -7.95
CA SER A 103 0.41 14.53 -6.82
C SER A 103 -0.20 13.78 -5.62
N GLN A 104 0.60 12.91 -5.01
CA GLN A 104 0.28 12.02 -3.89
C GLN A 104 -0.51 10.76 -4.29
N MET A 105 0.08 9.60 -3.96
CA MET A 105 -0.60 8.31 -3.93
C MET A 105 -1.73 8.46 -2.90
N GLN A 106 -2.96 8.68 -3.36
CA GLN A 106 -4.11 8.85 -2.47
C GLN A 106 -4.28 7.60 -1.61
N ASP A 107 -4.60 7.83 -0.34
CA ASP A 107 -4.72 6.76 0.62
C ASP A 107 -6.05 6.00 0.45
N ILE A 108 -6.07 4.70 0.78
CA ILE A 108 -7.31 3.90 0.68
C ILE A 108 -8.46 4.48 1.51
N PHE A 109 -8.18 5.11 2.66
CA PHE A 109 -9.22 5.78 3.45
C PHE A 109 -9.80 7.02 2.75
N GLU A 110 -9.01 7.70 1.92
CA GLU A 110 -9.49 8.84 1.13
C GLU A 110 -10.45 8.38 0.03
N TRP A 111 -10.12 7.29 -0.69
CA TRP A 111 -11.01 6.71 -1.71
C TRP A 111 -12.30 6.16 -1.10
N ILE A 112 -12.22 5.49 0.05
CA ILE A 112 -13.39 5.03 0.80
C ILE A 112 -14.26 6.25 1.16
N TYR A 113 -13.68 7.28 1.77
CA TYR A 113 -14.40 8.48 2.16
C TYR A 113 -15.05 9.20 0.97
N GLU A 114 -14.36 9.26 -0.18
CA GLU A 114 -14.91 9.83 -1.41
C GLU A 114 -16.16 9.07 -1.88
N CYS A 115 -16.10 7.73 -1.95
CA CYS A 115 -17.25 6.91 -2.36
C CYS A 115 -18.43 7.07 -1.40
N LEU A 116 -18.16 7.03 -0.09
CA LEU A 116 -19.19 7.21 0.95
C LEU A 116 -19.84 8.60 0.88
N THR A 117 -19.04 9.65 0.65
CA THR A 117 -19.53 11.04 0.49
C THR A 117 -20.40 11.18 -0.76
N ARG A 118 -20.07 10.46 -1.84
CA ARG A 118 -20.87 10.40 -3.08
C ARG A 118 -22.09 9.50 -2.99
N LYS A 119 -22.36 8.90 -1.83
CA LYS A 119 -23.45 7.93 -1.63
C LYS A 119 -23.36 6.77 -2.62
N GLU A 120 -22.14 6.25 -2.77
CA GLU A 120 -21.85 5.10 -3.60
C GLU A 120 -21.33 3.95 -2.75
N SER A 121 -22.09 2.85 -2.72
CA SER A 121 -21.67 1.59 -2.11
C SER A 121 -20.67 0.86 -3.03
N PHE A 122 -19.69 0.19 -2.44
CA PHE A 122 -18.57 -0.45 -3.15
C PHE A 122 -18.24 -1.80 -2.52
N VAL A 123 -17.33 -2.56 -3.14
CA VAL A 123 -16.76 -3.77 -2.57
C VAL A 123 -15.31 -3.50 -2.17
N LEU A 124 -14.97 -3.75 -0.92
CA LEU A 124 -13.60 -3.67 -0.44
C LEU A 124 -13.00 -5.07 -0.41
N ALA A 125 -11.92 -5.28 -1.15
CA ALA A 125 -11.12 -6.49 -1.11
C ALA A 125 -9.90 -6.26 -0.22
N THR A 126 -9.70 -7.13 0.76
CA THR A 126 -8.55 -7.10 1.68
C THR A 126 -7.76 -8.39 1.53
N PHE A 127 -6.50 -8.29 1.15
CA PHE A 127 -5.60 -9.42 1.02
C PHE A 127 -5.20 -9.95 2.41
N ILE A 128 -5.33 -11.25 2.62
CA ILE A 128 -4.98 -11.95 3.87
C ILE A 128 -4.02 -13.09 3.52
N LYS A 129 -2.75 -12.96 3.91
CA LYS A 129 -1.76 -14.02 3.70
C LYS A 129 -1.97 -15.17 4.68
N LYS A 130 -1.98 -16.41 4.18
CA LYS A 130 -2.16 -17.62 4.98
C LYS A 130 -0.82 -18.35 5.15
N ASN A 131 -0.10 -18.01 6.23
CA ASN A 131 1.18 -18.59 6.68
C ASN A 131 2.41 -18.37 5.77
N GLY A 132 3.51 -17.90 6.37
CA GLY A 132 4.83 -17.82 5.76
C GLY A 132 5.54 -16.49 6.03
N SER A 133 6.29 -16.46 7.12
CA SER A 133 7.17 -15.39 7.65
C SER A 133 6.49 -14.22 8.38
N PRO A 134 6.99 -13.81 9.57
CA PRO A 134 6.45 -12.74 10.39
C PRO A 134 6.82 -11.34 9.87
N HIS A 135 6.91 -11.17 8.54
CA HIS A 135 7.22 -9.88 7.96
C HIS A 135 5.94 -9.06 7.82
N ARG A 136 5.98 -7.80 8.28
CA ARG A 136 4.96 -6.76 8.06
C ARG A 136 4.68 -6.63 6.57
N GLU A 137 3.78 -7.45 6.04
CA GLU A 137 3.13 -7.15 4.77
C GLU A 137 2.08 -6.07 5.06
N GLU A 138 2.23 -4.94 4.39
CA GLU A 138 1.22 -3.88 4.37
C GLU A 138 -0.11 -4.50 3.94
N SER A 139 -1.20 -4.12 4.62
CA SER A 139 -2.54 -4.59 4.27
C SER A 139 -2.91 -4.08 2.89
N LYS A 140 -2.70 -4.91 1.87
CA LYS A 140 -3.07 -4.58 0.51
C LYS A 140 -4.59 -4.61 0.40
N LYS A 141 -5.16 -3.48 -0.02
CA LYS A 141 -6.60 -3.32 -0.25
C LYS A 141 -6.88 -2.82 -1.65
N MET A 142 -7.99 -3.29 -2.18
CA MET A 142 -8.54 -2.84 -3.45
C MET A 142 -10.02 -2.49 -3.26
N LEU A 143 -10.38 -1.26 -3.56
CA LEU A 143 -11.76 -0.81 -3.64
C LEU A 143 -12.27 -1.04 -5.05
N ILE A 144 -13.42 -1.68 -5.18
CA ILE A 144 -14.06 -2.02 -6.46
C ILE A 144 -15.44 -1.36 -6.48
N ARG A 145 -15.69 -0.48 -7.46
CA ARG A 145 -16.97 0.19 -7.65
C ARG A 145 -17.94 -0.67 -8.44
N LYS A 146 -19.20 -0.24 -8.52
CA LYS A 146 -20.28 -1.00 -9.19
C LYS A 146 -20.05 -1.15 -10.70
N ASP A 147 -19.35 -0.21 -11.30
CA ASP A 147 -18.89 -0.24 -12.70
C ASP A 147 -17.59 -1.07 -12.89
N PHE A 148 -17.11 -1.72 -11.82
CA PHE A 148 -15.85 -2.48 -11.76
C PHE A 148 -14.57 -1.65 -11.92
N SER A 149 -14.66 -0.31 -11.88
CA SER A 149 -13.48 0.52 -11.70
C SER A 149 -12.84 0.25 -10.33
N ILE A 150 -11.52 0.24 -10.28
CA ILE A 150 -10.75 -0.13 -9.10
C ILE A 150 -9.86 1.01 -8.60
N TYR A 151 -9.65 1.04 -7.28
CA TYR A 151 -8.65 1.87 -6.61
C TYR A 151 -7.82 0.99 -5.66
N GLY A 152 -6.49 1.14 -5.70
CA GLY A 152 -5.57 0.22 -5.02
C GLY A 152 -5.40 -1.11 -5.75
N THR A 153 -4.59 -2.00 -5.16
CA THR A 153 -4.28 -3.33 -5.70
C THR A 153 -4.10 -4.32 -4.56
N ILE A 154 -4.42 -5.59 -4.82
CA ILE A 154 -4.11 -6.71 -3.91
C ILE A 154 -2.88 -7.53 -4.35
N GLY A 155 -2.11 -7.02 -5.32
CA GLY A 155 -0.89 -7.68 -5.84
C GLY A 155 -0.95 -8.07 -7.32
N GLY A 156 -1.96 -7.59 -8.08
CA GLY A 156 -2.07 -7.80 -9.52
C GLY A 156 -2.35 -9.24 -9.98
N GLY A 157 -2.43 -9.44 -11.30
CA GLY A 157 -2.51 -10.76 -11.92
C GLY A 157 -3.87 -11.47 -11.81
N LEU A 158 -3.83 -12.81 -11.75
CA LEU A 158 -5.05 -13.65 -11.80
C LEU A 158 -5.94 -13.48 -10.55
N VAL A 159 -5.33 -13.36 -9.36
CA VAL A 159 -6.09 -13.18 -8.10
C VAL A 159 -6.90 -11.89 -8.14
N GLU A 160 -6.30 -10.80 -8.62
CA GLU A 160 -6.98 -9.51 -8.75
C GLU A 160 -8.16 -9.60 -9.73
N ALA A 161 -7.95 -10.17 -10.92
CA ALA A 161 -9.00 -10.36 -11.92
C ALA A 161 -10.16 -11.22 -11.39
N LEU A 162 -9.86 -12.32 -10.68
CA LEU A 162 -10.88 -13.17 -10.08
C LEU A 162 -11.61 -12.46 -8.93
N THR A 163 -10.91 -11.63 -8.16
CA THR A 163 -11.51 -10.82 -7.09
C THR A 163 -12.51 -9.81 -7.69
N ILE A 164 -12.16 -9.15 -8.80
CA ILE A 164 -13.08 -8.27 -9.53
C ILE A 164 -14.31 -9.06 -10.02
N GLN A 165 -14.13 -10.26 -10.57
CA GLN A 165 -15.26 -11.10 -10.97
C GLN A 165 -16.16 -11.51 -9.80
N LEU A 166 -15.58 -11.85 -8.64
CA LEU A 166 -16.34 -12.19 -7.44
C LEU A 166 -17.09 -10.99 -6.86
N SER A 167 -16.55 -9.77 -7.01
CA SER A 167 -17.20 -8.54 -6.55
C SER A 167 -18.61 -8.35 -7.14
N ALA A 168 -18.85 -8.81 -8.37
CA ALA A 168 -20.16 -8.76 -9.00
C ALA A 168 -21.24 -9.48 -8.17
N LYS A 169 -20.87 -10.63 -7.57
CA LYS A 169 -21.76 -11.37 -6.66
C LYS A 169 -21.98 -10.64 -5.35
N MET A 170 -20.98 -9.88 -4.89
CA MET A 170 -21.05 -9.12 -3.65
C MET A 170 -22.04 -7.95 -3.74
N PHE A 171 -22.10 -7.25 -4.88
CA PHE A 171 -23.11 -6.20 -5.11
C PHE A 171 -24.56 -6.72 -5.10
N GLN A 172 -24.77 -7.98 -5.49
CA GLN A 172 -26.08 -8.62 -5.44
C GLN A 172 -26.43 -9.13 -4.04
N ARG A 173 -25.47 -9.79 -3.39
CA ARG A 173 -25.64 -10.42 -2.07
C ARG A 173 -25.66 -9.41 -0.92
N ARG A 174 -24.96 -8.28 -1.07
CA ARG A 174 -24.75 -7.25 -0.05
C ARG A 174 -24.24 -7.81 1.27
N GLY A 175 -23.13 -8.55 1.25
CA GLY A 175 -22.55 -9.16 2.46
C GLY A 175 -21.04 -9.28 2.37
N SER A 176 -20.45 -10.31 2.97
CA SER A 176 -19.02 -10.61 2.87
C SER A 176 -18.72 -12.06 2.49
N ILE A 177 -17.54 -12.29 1.92
CA ILE A 177 -17.00 -13.62 1.64
C ILE A 177 -15.50 -13.63 1.89
N LEU A 178 -15.02 -14.71 2.51
CA LEU A 178 -13.61 -14.99 2.64
C LEU A 178 -13.25 -16.05 1.61
N GLU A 179 -12.63 -15.64 0.52
CA GLU A 179 -12.28 -16.53 -0.60
C GLU A 179 -10.85 -17.05 -0.45
N ASP A 180 -10.69 -18.37 -0.50
CA ASP A 180 -9.39 -19.04 -0.46
C ASP A 180 -9.01 -19.50 -1.88
N PHE A 181 -8.26 -18.66 -2.58
CA PHE A 181 -7.86 -18.92 -3.97
C PHE A 181 -6.90 -20.10 -4.12
N SER A 182 -6.28 -20.57 -3.02
CA SER A 182 -5.41 -21.77 -3.04
C SER A 182 -6.19 -23.08 -3.21
N LYS A 183 -7.48 -23.09 -2.89
CA LYS A 183 -8.33 -24.30 -2.90
C LYS A 183 -9.30 -24.37 -4.07
N SER A 184 -9.56 -23.25 -4.74
CA SER A 184 -10.69 -23.10 -5.67
C SER A 184 -10.35 -23.36 -7.15
N HIS A 185 -9.07 -23.44 -7.54
CA HIS A 185 -8.70 -23.51 -8.96
C HIS A 185 -7.88 -24.75 -9.29
N LYS A 186 -8.19 -25.44 -10.40
CA LYS A 186 -7.36 -26.51 -10.98
C LYS A 186 -5.97 -26.01 -11.43
N ASP A 187 -5.75 -24.71 -11.40
CA ASP A 187 -4.52 -24.00 -11.77
C ASP A 187 -3.68 -23.59 -10.54
N VAL A 188 -3.73 -24.37 -9.45
CA VAL A 188 -2.91 -24.15 -8.23
C VAL A 188 -1.44 -23.94 -8.59
N GLU A 189 -0.91 -24.70 -9.57
CA GLU A 189 0.47 -24.59 -10.03
C GLU A 189 0.80 -23.23 -10.70
N ILE A 190 -0.17 -22.56 -11.34
CA ILE A 190 0.02 -21.23 -11.96
C ILE A 190 -0.08 -20.15 -10.87
N LEU A 191 -1.04 -20.27 -9.96
CA LEU A 191 -1.21 -19.34 -8.83
C LEU A 191 -0.01 -19.37 -7.87
N GLU A 192 0.54 -20.54 -7.56
CA GLU A 192 1.75 -20.69 -6.74
C GLU A 192 2.99 -20.10 -7.41
N ARG A 193 3.16 -20.28 -8.73
CA ARG A 193 4.31 -19.75 -9.48
C ARG A 193 4.30 -18.23 -9.67
N VAL A 194 3.12 -17.62 -9.74
CA VAL A 194 2.97 -16.18 -10.04
C VAL A 194 2.82 -15.35 -8.75
N CYS A 195 2.14 -15.86 -7.73
CA CYS A 195 1.80 -15.10 -6.51
C CYS A 195 2.52 -15.60 -5.24
N GLY A 196 3.31 -16.67 -5.31
CA GLY A 196 4.24 -17.05 -4.23
C GLY A 196 3.61 -17.59 -2.93
N GLY A 197 2.35 -18.05 -2.93
CA GLY A 197 1.79 -18.78 -1.78
C GLY A 197 0.26 -18.79 -1.66
N ASN A 198 -0.21 -19.37 -0.53
CA ASN A 198 -1.63 -19.50 -0.19
C ASN A 198 -2.29 -18.13 0.02
N THR A 199 -3.11 -17.72 -0.94
CA THR A 199 -3.74 -16.40 -0.97
C THR A 199 -5.20 -16.49 -0.54
N THR A 200 -5.56 -15.76 0.52
CA THR A 200 -6.94 -15.56 0.95
C THR A 200 -7.33 -14.10 0.75
N VAL A 201 -8.54 -13.81 0.27
CA VAL A 201 -9.04 -12.44 0.11
C VAL A 201 -10.39 -12.32 0.80
N LEU A 202 -10.51 -11.34 1.69
CA LEU A 202 -11.79 -10.94 2.26
C LEU A 202 -12.44 -9.92 1.34
N LEU A 203 -13.56 -10.26 0.72
CA LEU A 203 -14.40 -9.31 0.00
C LEU A 203 -15.58 -8.92 0.89
N GLU A 204 -15.77 -7.63 1.10
CA GLU A 204 -16.91 -7.08 1.83
C GLU A 204 -17.65 -6.04 1.00
N TYR A 205 -18.97 -6.13 0.95
CA TYR A 205 -19.81 -5.05 0.45
C TYR A 205 -19.92 -3.97 1.54
N VAL A 206 -19.52 -2.76 1.19
CA VAL A 206 -19.59 -1.59 2.07
C VAL A 206 -20.77 -0.74 1.63
N ASP A 207 -21.79 -0.66 2.48
CA ASP A 207 -23.00 0.09 2.19
C ASP A 207 -22.86 1.57 2.59
N CYS A 208 -23.05 2.50 1.65
CA CYS A 208 -22.94 3.93 1.88
C CYS A 208 -24.09 4.53 2.71
N ASP A 209 -25.15 3.75 2.93
CA ASP A 209 -26.28 4.11 3.78
C ASP A 209 -26.16 3.54 5.21
N ASP A 210 -25.16 2.70 5.47
CA ASP A 210 -24.84 2.25 6.81
C ASP A 210 -24.09 3.36 7.58
N VAL A 211 -24.85 4.06 8.42
CA VAL A 211 -24.37 5.20 9.23
C VAL A 211 -23.17 4.82 10.10
N GLN A 212 -23.18 3.63 10.71
CA GLN A 212 -22.09 3.21 11.60
C GLN A 212 -20.79 3.00 10.81
N THR A 213 -20.90 2.39 9.63
CA THR A 213 -19.76 2.18 8.74
C THR A 213 -19.21 3.51 8.21
N VAL A 214 -20.09 4.44 7.84
CA VAL A 214 -19.68 5.77 7.37
C VAL A 214 -18.94 6.54 8.47
N GLU A 215 -19.49 6.60 9.68
CA GLU A 215 -18.86 7.27 10.82
C GLU A 215 -17.51 6.65 11.18
N LEU A 216 -17.40 5.33 11.11
CA LEU A 216 -16.15 4.61 11.35
C LEU A 216 -15.04 5.02 10.37
N TYR A 217 -15.32 4.99 9.06
CA TYR A 217 -14.32 5.39 8.06
C TYR A 217 -13.99 6.89 8.10
N GLN A 218 -14.96 7.74 8.45
CA GLN A 218 -14.70 9.15 8.73
C GLN A 218 -13.75 9.34 9.90
N LYS A 219 -13.97 8.61 11.00
CA LYS A 219 -13.09 8.66 12.17
C LYS A 219 -11.69 8.14 11.85
N ALA A 220 -11.58 7.06 11.07
CA ALA A 220 -10.29 6.53 10.63
C ALA A 220 -9.49 7.56 9.82
N LEU A 221 -10.14 8.23 8.85
CA LEU A 221 -9.51 9.27 8.06
C LEU A 221 -9.08 10.48 8.90
N MET A 222 -9.91 10.89 9.87
CA MET A 222 -9.58 11.98 10.81
C MET A 222 -8.32 11.64 11.63
N LEU A 223 -8.30 10.48 12.28
CA LEU A 223 -7.15 10.03 13.08
C LEU A 223 -5.88 9.97 12.24
N LYS A 224 -5.98 9.48 11.00
CA LYS A 224 -4.85 9.42 10.09
C LYS A 224 -4.33 10.81 9.70
N LYS A 225 -5.22 11.77 9.41
CA LYS A 225 -4.85 13.17 9.13
C LYS A 225 -4.20 13.87 10.32
N GLU A 226 -4.60 13.51 11.53
CA GLU A 226 -4.00 13.99 12.78
C GLU A 226 -2.66 13.31 13.10
N GLY A 227 -2.24 12.32 12.31
CA GLY A 227 -1.05 11.52 12.60
C GLY A 227 -1.22 10.75 13.91
N ALA A 228 -2.40 10.15 14.13
CA ALA A 228 -2.64 9.19 15.19
C ALA A 228 -2.67 7.75 14.63
N GLY A 229 -1.86 6.88 15.23
CA GLY A 229 -1.83 5.46 14.88
C GLY A 229 -3.13 4.78 15.30
N LEU A 230 -3.67 3.93 14.43
CA LEU A 230 -4.91 3.21 14.66
C LEU A 230 -4.83 1.75 14.24
N PHE A 231 -5.63 0.91 14.87
CA PHE A 231 -5.87 -0.47 14.47
C PHE A 231 -7.32 -0.59 14.01
N LEU A 232 -7.52 -1.03 12.77
CA LEU A 232 -8.84 -1.37 12.25
C LEU A 232 -9.10 -2.84 12.56
N ILE A 233 -10.17 -3.10 13.32
CA ILE A 233 -10.59 -4.45 13.70
C ILE A 233 -11.83 -4.80 12.89
N THR A 234 -11.82 -5.91 12.16
CA THR A 234 -12.97 -6.40 11.39
C THR A 234 -13.35 -7.80 11.87
N LYS A 235 -14.59 -8.00 12.30
CA LYS A 235 -15.11 -9.36 12.62
C LYS A 235 -15.42 -10.09 11.32
N ILE A 236 -14.76 -11.22 11.09
CA ILE A 236 -15.01 -12.11 9.95
C ILE A 236 -16.07 -13.12 10.37
N GLU A 237 -17.29 -12.97 9.84
CA GLU A 237 -18.38 -13.88 10.15
C GLU A 237 -18.15 -15.27 9.53
N LYS A 238 -18.33 -16.33 10.33
CA LYS A 238 -18.30 -17.73 9.86
C LYS A 238 -19.41 -18.05 8.85
N ASN A 239 -20.56 -17.38 8.98
CA ASN A 239 -21.70 -17.53 8.10
C ASN A 239 -21.77 -16.36 7.12
N HIS A 240 -21.22 -16.54 5.92
CA HIS A 240 -21.17 -15.54 4.84
C HIS A 240 -22.53 -14.93 4.41
N ARG A 241 -23.66 -15.36 5.00
CA ARG A 241 -25.03 -15.07 4.53
C ARG A 241 -25.71 -13.86 5.17
N LYS A 242 -25.08 -13.16 6.12
CA LYS A 242 -25.69 -11.95 6.67
C LYS A 242 -25.57 -10.81 5.65
N ALA A 243 -26.69 -10.15 5.39
CA ALA A 243 -26.71 -8.95 4.58
C ALA A 243 -26.28 -7.75 5.44
N GLY A 244 -25.45 -6.86 4.90
CA GLY A 244 -24.90 -5.68 5.55
C GLY A 244 -23.38 -5.66 5.60
N SER A 245 -22.84 -4.51 6.02
CA SER A 245 -21.41 -4.32 6.28
C SER A 245 -20.94 -5.20 7.44
N LEU A 246 -19.66 -5.58 7.43
CA LEU A 246 -19.06 -6.29 8.57
C LEU A 246 -18.97 -5.38 9.80
N SER A 247 -19.09 -5.97 10.99
CA SER A 247 -18.82 -5.25 12.23
C SER A 247 -17.34 -4.86 12.31
N LYS A 248 -17.11 -3.57 12.51
CA LYS A 248 -15.76 -2.97 12.54
C LYS A 248 -15.60 -2.07 13.76
N TRP A 249 -14.35 -1.93 14.19
CA TRP A 249 -13.95 -1.07 15.29
C TRP A 249 -12.61 -0.41 15.00
N ILE A 250 -12.35 0.72 15.68
CA ILE A 250 -11.05 1.35 15.70
C ILE A 250 -10.52 1.29 17.12
N CYS A 251 -9.30 0.76 17.28
CA CYS A 251 -8.55 0.87 18.52
C CYS A 251 -7.36 1.81 18.30
N THR A 252 -7.15 2.75 19.23
CA THR A 252 -5.96 3.60 19.29
C THR A 252 -5.22 3.31 20.59
N GLU A 253 -4.09 3.97 20.83
CA GLU A 253 -3.35 3.83 22.09
C GLU A 253 -4.23 4.20 23.31
N THR A 254 -5.00 5.29 23.20
CA THR A 254 -5.75 5.87 24.33
C THR A 254 -7.26 5.71 24.23
N GLY A 255 -7.78 5.29 23.07
CA GLY A 255 -9.22 5.29 22.79
C GLY A 255 -9.70 4.10 21.98
N PHE A 256 -11.02 3.96 21.91
CA PHE A 256 -11.73 2.94 21.16
C PHE A 256 -12.98 3.53 20.51
N PHE A 257 -13.33 3.06 19.32
CA PHE A 257 -14.52 3.51 18.58
C PHE A 257 -15.29 2.31 18.01
N GLY A 258 -16.60 2.26 18.29
CA GLY A 258 -17.54 1.21 17.91
C GLY A 258 -18.24 0.59 19.11
N SER A 259 -19.15 -0.36 18.90
CA SER A 259 -19.95 -0.97 19.97
C SER A 259 -19.12 -1.97 20.79
N GLU A 260 -18.97 -1.73 22.09
CA GLU A 260 -18.20 -2.61 22.97
C GLU A 260 -18.97 -3.88 23.38
N ASN A 261 -18.27 -5.02 23.38
CA ASN A 261 -18.71 -6.29 23.94
C ASN A 261 -17.51 -7.08 24.52
N GLU A 262 -17.76 -8.14 25.28
CA GLU A 262 -16.69 -8.93 25.94
C GLU A 262 -15.68 -9.53 24.95
N GLU A 263 -16.14 -9.94 23.76
CA GLU A 263 -15.29 -10.52 22.71
C GLU A 263 -14.28 -9.49 22.20
N VAL A 264 -14.74 -8.29 21.80
CA VAL A 264 -13.86 -7.25 21.24
C VAL A 264 -12.95 -6.65 22.31
N GLN A 265 -13.36 -6.64 23.59
CA GLN A 265 -12.49 -6.23 24.70
C GLN A 265 -11.26 -7.13 24.84
N SER A 266 -11.40 -8.43 24.57
CA SER A 266 -10.26 -9.35 24.55
C SER A 266 -9.29 -9.05 23.40
N VAL A 267 -9.83 -8.66 22.24
CA VAL A 267 -9.03 -8.20 21.09
C VAL A 267 -8.32 -6.88 21.38
N ILE A 268 -9.01 -5.91 21.99
CA ILE A 268 -8.42 -4.62 22.41
C ILE A 268 -7.29 -4.86 23.41
N LYS A 269 -7.51 -5.73 24.40
CA LYS A 269 -6.50 -6.09 25.39
C LYS A 269 -5.26 -6.68 24.71
N HIS A 270 -5.45 -7.62 23.79
CA HIS A 270 -4.35 -8.19 22.99
C HIS A 270 -3.58 -7.12 22.20
N ILE A 271 -4.29 -6.18 21.55
CA ILE A 271 -3.65 -5.07 20.82
C ILE A 271 -2.85 -4.18 21.78
N ARG A 272 -3.41 -3.81 22.93
CA ARG A 272 -2.76 -2.93 23.91
C ARG A 272 -1.56 -3.59 24.61
N GLU A 273 -1.63 -4.90 24.87
CA GLU A 273 -0.54 -5.66 25.48
C GLU A 273 0.63 -5.90 24.50
N ASN A 274 0.34 -6.08 23.21
CA ASN A 274 1.36 -6.31 22.18
C ASN A 274 1.79 -5.03 21.43
N GLY A 275 1.10 -3.90 21.66
CA GLY A 275 1.43 -2.56 21.17
C GLY A 275 1.63 -2.48 19.65
N GLU A 276 2.59 -1.66 19.23
CA GLU A 276 2.95 -1.41 17.82
C GLU A 276 3.54 -2.64 17.08
N HIS A 277 3.79 -3.74 17.80
CA HIS A 277 4.29 -4.99 17.21
C HIS A 277 3.17 -5.87 16.66
N VAL A 278 1.92 -5.44 16.81
CA VAL A 278 0.78 -6.08 16.16
C VAL A 278 0.86 -5.82 14.65
N ASN A 279 1.37 -6.81 13.93
CA ASN A 279 1.26 -6.88 12.48
C ASN A 279 -0.18 -7.21 12.07
N MET A 280 -0.48 -7.07 10.77
CA MET A 280 -1.73 -7.56 10.22
C MET A 280 -1.87 -9.05 10.56
N GLN A 281 -2.95 -9.42 11.25
CA GLN A 281 -3.14 -10.78 11.72
C GLN A 281 -4.62 -11.14 11.82
N VAL A 282 -4.88 -12.44 11.71
CA VAL A 282 -6.19 -13.03 11.99
C VAL A 282 -6.14 -13.66 13.38
N LEU A 283 -6.95 -13.14 14.30
CA LEU A 283 -7.04 -13.60 15.68
C LEU A 283 -8.34 -14.36 15.92
N LEU A 284 -8.25 -15.51 16.58
CA LEU A 284 -9.43 -16.28 17.02
C LEU A 284 -9.71 -15.97 18.49
N VAL A 285 -10.92 -15.49 18.79
CA VAL A 285 -11.38 -15.17 20.15
C VAL A 285 -12.78 -15.74 20.32
N ALA A 286 -12.97 -16.61 21.31
CA ALA A 286 -14.28 -17.18 21.66
C ALA A 286 -15.07 -17.72 20.44
N ASP A 287 -14.41 -18.54 19.60
CA ASP A 287 -14.96 -19.08 18.35
C ASP A 287 -15.30 -18.06 17.26
N GLU A 288 -14.91 -16.80 17.40
CA GLU A 288 -15.07 -15.76 16.41
C GLU A 288 -13.72 -15.36 15.82
N THR A 289 -13.72 -14.96 14.55
CA THR A 289 -12.51 -14.61 13.81
C THR A 289 -12.43 -13.10 13.63
N TYR A 290 -11.31 -12.49 13.98
CA TYR A 290 -11.08 -11.06 13.87
C TYR A 290 -9.85 -10.79 12.99
N LEU A 291 -10.00 -9.94 11.98
CA LEU A 291 -8.88 -9.37 11.26
C LEU A 291 -8.45 -8.07 11.94
N ILE A 292 -7.17 -7.97 12.31
CA ILE A 292 -6.58 -6.78 12.90
C ILE A 292 -5.63 -6.18 11.87
N GLU A 293 -5.85 -4.91 11.52
CA GLU A 293 -5.07 -4.19 10.52
C GLU A 293 -4.42 -2.95 11.16
N PRO A 294 -3.09 -2.92 11.32
CA PRO A 294 -2.38 -1.76 11.85
C PRO A 294 -2.23 -0.67 10.79
N TYR A 295 -2.64 0.54 11.14
CA TYR A 295 -2.39 1.79 10.41
C TYR A 295 -1.65 2.74 11.35
N LEU A 296 -0.37 2.43 11.55
CA LEU A 296 0.52 3.21 12.42
C LEU A 296 1.00 4.45 11.68
N ASN A 297 1.40 5.46 12.45
CA ASN A 297 1.83 6.76 11.94
C ASN A 297 2.95 6.69 10.91
N ASP A 298 2.98 7.71 10.05
CA ASP A 298 4.09 7.93 9.14
C ASP A 298 5.38 8.08 9.95
N GLU A 299 6.25 7.09 9.82
CA GLU A 299 7.61 7.15 10.30
C GLU A 299 8.30 8.35 9.68
N LEU A 300 9.02 9.12 10.50
CA LEU A 300 9.66 10.36 10.06
C LEU A 300 11.18 10.23 10.14
N ALA A 301 11.86 10.71 9.12
CA ALA A 301 13.29 10.95 9.12
C ALA A 301 13.54 12.39 9.60
N CYS A 302 14.03 12.53 10.83
CA CYS A 302 14.46 13.80 11.39
C CYS A 302 15.97 13.93 11.11
N ILE A 303 16.31 14.71 10.09
CA ILE A 303 17.69 14.90 9.63
C ILE A 303 18.23 16.18 10.26
N ILE A 304 19.15 16.02 11.21
CA ILE A 304 19.77 17.12 11.95
C ILE A 304 21.14 17.40 11.32
N GLY A 305 21.25 18.56 10.68
CA GLY A 305 22.32 18.93 9.78
C GLY A 305 21.87 18.90 8.31
N ALA A 306 22.03 20.01 7.61
CA ALA A 306 21.61 20.20 6.22
C ALA A 306 22.80 20.19 5.24
N GLY A 307 23.84 19.38 5.51
CA GLY A 307 25.01 19.23 4.62
C GLY A 307 24.70 18.58 3.26
N HIS A 308 25.73 18.32 2.46
CA HIS A 308 25.58 17.67 1.14
C HIS A 308 25.05 16.23 1.24
N VAL A 309 25.53 15.47 2.23
CA VAL A 309 25.06 14.10 2.48
C VAL A 309 23.58 14.08 2.89
N ALA A 310 23.15 15.06 3.72
CA ALA A 310 21.77 15.20 4.17
C ALA A 310 20.77 15.33 3.01
N GLN A 311 21.16 16.02 1.92
CA GLN A 311 20.32 16.16 0.73
C GLN A 311 20.02 14.80 0.08
N LYS A 312 21.03 13.94 -0.04
CA LYS A 312 20.87 12.58 -0.61
C LYS A 312 20.09 11.65 0.31
N ILE A 313 20.31 11.77 1.62
CA ILE A 313 19.52 11.04 2.62
C ILE A 313 18.04 11.46 2.54
N ALA A 314 17.75 12.75 2.43
CA ALA A 314 16.39 13.29 2.34
C ALA A 314 15.64 12.75 1.12
N GLU A 315 16.27 12.73 -0.06
CA GLU A 315 15.71 12.17 -1.31
C GLU A 315 15.35 10.69 -1.12
N LEU A 316 16.28 9.89 -0.59
CA LEU A 316 16.06 8.45 -0.38
C LEU A 316 15.04 8.17 0.73
N ALA A 317 15.07 8.91 1.84
CA ALA A 317 14.11 8.80 2.93
C ALA A 317 12.68 9.06 2.42
N LYS A 318 12.49 10.09 1.59
CA LYS A 318 11.20 10.38 0.96
C LYS A 318 10.78 9.25 0.03
N MET A 319 11.71 8.71 -0.77
CA MET A 319 11.46 7.61 -1.70
C MET A 319 10.99 6.33 -1.00
N ILE A 320 11.49 6.04 0.21
CA ILE A 320 11.09 4.87 1.00
C ILE A 320 9.87 5.14 1.91
N GLY A 321 9.17 6.25 1.67
CA GLY A 321 7.90 6.60 2.30
C GLY A 321 8.02 7.18 3.71
N LEU A 322 9.17 7.74 4.09
CA LEU A 322 9.30 8.50 5.34
C LEU A 322 8.90 9.96 5.11
N LYS A 323 8.26 10.56 6.12
CA LYS A 323 8.19 12.03 6.20
C LYS A 323 9.59 12.57 6.46
N VAL A 324 9.95 13.69 5.84
CA VAL A 324 11.30 14.25 5.95
C VAL A 324 11.24 15.61 6.62
N VAL A 325 11.92 15.72 7.76
CA VAL A 325 12.12 16.97 8.49
C VAL A 325 13.61 17.30 8.46
N ILE A 326 13.94 18.51 8.02
CA ILE A 326 15.32 19.01 7.97
C ILE A 326 15.50 20.07 9.05
N ILE A 327 16.52 19.91 9.88
CA ILE A 327 16.85 20.86 10.96
C ILE A 327 18.32 21.28 10.84
N ASP A 328 18.60 22.58 10.73
CA ASP A 328 19.97 23.12 10.75
C ASP A 328 19.95 24.54 11.34
N ASP A 329 21.09 25.02 11.83
CA ASP A 329 21.25 26.37 12.36
C ASP A 329 21.57 27.43 11.29
N ARG A 330 21.68 27.01 10.02
CA ARG A 330 22.04 27.87 8.89
C ARG A 330 20.95 27.88 7.82
N GLU A 331 20.35 29.04 7.62
CA GLU A 331 19.27 29.27 6.64
C GLU A 331 19.73 29.01 5.19
N GLU A 332 20.99 29.31 4.86
CA GLU A 332 21.55 29.06 3.53
C GLU A 332 21.68 27.56 3.21
N PHE A 333 21.65 26.70 4.24
CA PHE A 333 21.63 25.25 4.07
C PHE A 333 20.21 24.67 4.19
N ALA A 334 19.45 25.02 5.22
CA ALA A 334 18.10 24.52 5.44
C ALA A 334 17.05 25.38 4.73
N ASN A 335 16.86 25.16 3.43
CA ASN A 335 15.86 25.88 2.62
C ASN A 335 15.22 25.01 1.53
N LYS A 336 14.10 25.50 0.98
CA LYS A 336 13.30 24.80 -0.03
C LYS A 336 13.99 24.62 -1.38
N GLU A 337 14.99 25.44 -1.71
CA GLU A 337 15.75 25.27 -2.96
C GLU A 337 16.58 23.99 -2.92
N ARG A 338 17.21 23.71 -1.78
CA ARG A 338 17.99 22.49 -1.56
C ARG A 338 17.13 21.29 -1.18
N PHE A 339 16.04 21.52 -0.45
CA PHE A 339 15.17 20.49 0.11
C PHE A 339 13.69 20.62 -0.34
N ASN A 340 13.45 20.69 -1.66
CA ASN A 340 12.08 20.87 -2.20
C ASN A 340 11.07 19.75 -1.85
N MET A 341 11.56 18.56 -1.50
CA MET A 341 10.79 17.37 -1.17
C MET A 341 10.50 17.22 0.32
N ALA A 342 11.16 18.01 1.17
CA ALA A 342 11.01 17.91 2.62
C ALA A 342 9.61 18.34 3.03
N ASP A 343 9.01 17.60 3.97
CA ASP A 343 7.70 17.92 4.53
C ASP A 343 7.80 19.15 5.45
N GLU A 344 8.94 19.29 6.13
CA GLU A 344 9.23 20.42 7.02
C GLU A 344 10.72 20.79 6.98
N ILE A 345 11.02 22.09 7.07
CA ILE A 345 12.38 22.63 7.14
C ILE A 345 12.40 23.65 8.28
N ILE A 346 13.24 23.41 9.27
CA ILE A 346 13.30 24.18 10.51
C ILE A 346 14.70 24.77 10.64
N VAL A 347 14.77 26.10 10.66
CA VAL A 347 16.01 26.82 10.96
C VAL A 347 16.00 27.16 12.44
N ILE A 348 16.94 26.60 13.20
CA ILE A 348 17.06 26.84 14.65
C ILE A 348 18.19 27.83 14.95
N PRO A 349 18.20 28.52 16.10
CA PRO A 349 19.29 29.43 16.45
C PRO A 349 20.63 28.73 16.67
N SER A 350 20.58 27.50 17.22
CA SER A 350 21.74 26.66 17.54
C SER A 350 21.28 25.22 17.80
N PHE A 351 22.18 24.24 17.75
CA PHE A 351 21.89 22.86 18.15
C PHE A 351 21.72 22.68 19.68
N GLU A 352 22.08 23.68 20.48
CA GLU A 352 21.76 23.69 21.92
C GLU A 352 20.24 23.79 22.13
N ASN A 353 19.69 23.01 23.06
CA ASN A 353 18.27 22.96 23.39
C ASN A 353 17.35 22.71 22.18
N LEU A 354 17.78 21.87 21.24
CA LEU A 354 17.04 21.50 20.04
C LEU A 354 15.62 21.00 20.36
N THR A 355 15.43 20.31 21.49
CA THR A 355 14.12 19.81 21.92
C THR A 355 13.09 20.89 22.25
N ASP A 356 13.52 22.13 22.48
CA ASP A 356 12.63 23.28 22.69
C ASP A 356 12.03 23.77 21.35
N HIS A 357 12.69 23.46 20.24
CA HIS A 357 12.29 23.86 18.89
C HIS A 357 11.59 22.73 18.12
N TYR A 358 11.89 21.47 18.43
CA TYR A 358 11.29 20.33 17.76
C TYR A 358 11.10 19.13 18.69
N THR A 359 9.90 18.55 18.70
CA THR A 359 9.58 17.38 19.51
C THR A 359 9.85 16.09 18.74
N VAL A 360 10.87 15.36 19.18
CA VAL A 360 11.15 14.00 18.72
C VAL A 360 10.31 13.01 19.52
N ASN A 361 9.68 12.06 18.81
CA ASN A 361 8.82 11.04 19.39
C ASN A 361 9.24 9.62 18.98
N ARG A 362 8.58 8.59 19.53
CA ARG A 362 8.80 7.16 19.21
C ARG A 362 8.70 6.72 17.73
N ASN A 363 8.21 7.56 16.82
CA ASN A 363 8.16 7.27 15.37
C ASN A 363 9.34 7.92 14.60
N SER A 364 10.24 8.59 15.32
CA SER A 364 11.32 9.37 14.75
C SER A 364 12.58 8.54 14.50
N TYR A 365 13.05 8.58 13.26
CA TYR A 365 14.37 8.14 12.84
C TYR A 365 15.28 9.36 12.81
N VAL A 366 16.03 9.56 13.89
CA VAL A 366 16.95 10.67 14.04
C VAL A 366 18.25 10.35 13.31
N ILE A 367 18.66 11.24 12.41
CA ILE A 367 19.85 11.12 11.58
C ILE A 367 20.72 12.35 11.83
N ILE A 368 21.79 12.18 12.58
CA ILE A 368 22.70 13.24 12.99
C ILE A 368 23.85 13.32 11.98
N VAL A 369 23.83 14.38 11.17
CA VAL A 369 24.76 14.66 10.06
C VAL A 369 25.21 16.13 10.08
N THR A 370 25.61 16.62 11.26
CA THR A 370 25.98 18.03 11.45
C THR A 370 27.39 18.34 10.91
N ARG A 371 27.81 19.60 11.04
CA ARG A 371 29.05 20.15 10.48
C ARG A 371 30.30 19.98 11.35
N GLY A 372 30.25 19.27 12.49
CA GLY A 372 31.39 19.19 13.40
C GLY A 372 31.25 18.21 14.56
N HIS A 373 32.39 17.90 15.21
CA HIS A 373 32.48 16.93 16.29
C HIS A 373 31.66 17.31 17.53
N ASP A 374 31.73 18.58 17.94
CA ASP A 374 31.08 19.06 19.17
C ASP A 374 29.56 19.08 19.02
N TYR A 375 29.06 19.57 17.88
CA TYR A 375 27.63 19.62 17.60
C TYR A 375 26.98 18.23 17.53
N ASP A 376 27.67 17.22 16.99
CA ASP A 376 27.12 15.86 16.96
C ASP A 376 26.97 15.27 18.36
N GLN A 377 27.90 15.57 19.28
CA GLN A 377 27.79 15.15 20.68
C GLN A 377 26.63 15.86 21.40
N ASP A 378 26.49 17.17 21.20
CA ASP A 378 25.42 17.96 21.82
C ASP A 378 24.03 17.52 21.36
N VAL A 379 23.88 17.24 20.06
CA VAL A 379 22.63 16.69 19.52
C VAL A 379 22.42 15.29 20.06
N LEU A 380 23.43 14.42 20.04
CA LEU A 380 23.28 13.03 20.51
C LEU A 380 22.86 12.95 21.98
N SER A 381 23.45 13.77 22.87
CA SER A 381 23.10 13.80 24.29
C SER A 381 21.63 14.17 24.53
N GLN A 382 21.09 15.09 23.73
CA GLN A 382 19.67 15.47 23.77
C GLN A 382 18.79 14.35 23.22
N MET A 383 19.16 13.74 22.10
CA MET A 383 18.37 12.68 21.45
C MET A 383 18.31 11.40 22.29
N LEU A 384 19.36 11.08 23.05
CA LEU A 384 19.37 9.95 24.00
C LEU A 384 18.31 10.07 25.10
N LYS A 385 17.89 11.30 25.44
CA LYS A 385 16.83 11.56 26.44
C LYS A 385 15.42 11.40 25.88
N THR A 386 15.27 11.18 24.58
CA THR A 386 13.99 11.01 23.89
C THR A 386 13.62 9.54 23.72
N ASP A 387 12.37 9.27 23.34
CA ASP A 387 11.85 7.95 22.98
C ASP A 387 12.07 7.59 21.50
N ALA A 388 12.95 8.32 20.78
CA ALA A 388 13.23 8.11 19.36
C ALA A 388 13.43 6.62 19.00
N LYS A 389 12.80 6.22 17.88
CA LYS A 389 12.83 4.84 17.36
C LYS A 389 14.23 4.41 16.96
N TYR A 390 14.97 5.35 16.38
CA TYR A 390 16.30 5.15 15.84
C TYR A 390 17.11 6.43 16.03
N ILE A 391 18.37 6.26 16.44
CA ILE A 391 19.33 7.36 16.57
C ILE A 391 20.59 6.94 15.82
N GLY A 392 20.79 7.52 14.65
CA GLY A 392 21.98 7.32 13.83
C GLY A 392 22.89 8.53 13.88
N MET A 393 24.18 8.33 14.05
CA MET A 393 25.17 9.42 14.05
C MET A 393 26.28 9.16 13.03
N ILE A 394 26.53 10.14 12.16
CA ILE A 394 27.63 10.08 11.21
C ILE A 394 28.98 10.27 11.89
N GLY A 395 29.96 9.45 11.51
CA GLY A 395 31.30 9.56 12.04
C GLY A 395 32.16 8.34 11.84
N SER A 396 33.47 8.52 11.94
CA SER A 396 34.42 7.41 11.98
C SER A 396 34.33 6.66 13.32
N LEU A 397 34.89 5.45 13.37
CA LEU A 397 34.99 4.66 14.61
C LEU A 397 35.71 5.43 15.72
N ASN A 398 36.82 6.11 15.39
CA ASN A 398 37.58 6.92 16.35
C ASN A 398 36.73 8.09 16.88
N LYS A 399 35.94 8.73 16.02
CA LYS A 399 35.03 9.82 16.43
C LYS A 399 33.97 9.30 17.40
N ARG A 400 33.38 8.14 17.10
CA ARG A 400 32.41 7.50 17.99
C ARG A 400 33.00 7.22 19.37
N GLU A 401 34.19 6.63 19.43
CA GLU A 401 34.84 6.30 20.71
C GLU A 401 35.10 7.53 21.57
N TYR A 402 35.51 8.64 20.94
CA TYR A 402 35.69 9.92 21.64
C TYR A 402 34.36 10.45 22.20
N VAL A 403 33.31 10.52 21.38
CA VAL A 403 31.98 11.00 21.81
C VAL A 403 31.40 10.11 22.91
N TYR A 404 31.53 8.79 22.79
CA TYR A 404 30.98 7.84 23.78
C TYR A 404 31.68 7.98 25.12
N LYS A 405 33.01 8.20 25.12
CA LYS A 405 33.75 8.45 26.36
C LYS A 405 33.22 9.70 27.06
N ASN A 406 33.06 10.81 26.34
CA ASN A 406 32.55 12.06 26.91
C ASN A 406 31.13 11.88 27.47
N LEU A 407 30.24 11.19 26.74
CA LEU A 407 28.88 10.93 27.21
C LEU A 407 28.83 10.04 28.47
N LEU A 408 29.74 9.06 28.58
CA LEU A 408 29.87 8.27 29.83
C LEU A 408 30.32 9.15 30.99
N ASP A 409 31.27 10.07 30.76
CA ASP A 409 31.74 11.03 31.76
C ASP A 409 30.62 12.02 32.18
N GLU A 410 29.67 12.33 31.28
CA GLU A 410 28.45 13.12 31.54
C GLU A 410 27.34 12.34 32.27
N GLY A 411 27.51 11.03 32.48
CA GLY A 411 26.59 10.19 33.25
C GLY A 411 25.61 9.35 32.44
N PHE A 412 25.74 9.29 31.10
CA PHE A 412 25.02 8.31 30.30
C PHE A 412 25.52 6.90 30.58
N THR A 413 24.65 5.90 30.43
CA THR A 413 25.00 4.50 30.62
C THR A 413 25.38 3.82 29.31
N LEU A 414 26.08 2.68 29.39
CA LEU A 414 26.34 1.85 28.21
C LEU A 414 25.04 1.43 27.51
N LYS A 415 23.96 1.20 28.28
CA LYS A 415 22.63 0.86 27.76
C LYS A 415 22.02 1.99 26.93
N ASP A 416 22.27 3.25 27.31
CA ASP A 416 21.82 4.39 26.52
C ASP A 416 22.56 4.43 25.18
N LEU A 417 23.87 4.20 25.19
CA LEU A 417 24.72 4.20 23.99
C LEU A 417 24.43 3.02 23.05
N GLU A 418 23.93 1.88 23.57
CA GLU A 418 23.48 0.74 22.76
C GLU A 418 22.35 1.11 21.79
N ARG A 419 21.57 2.16 22.08
CA ARG A 419 20.51 2.67 21.18
C ARG A 419 21.07 3.32 19.93
N VAL A 420 22.34 3.73 19.93
CA VAL A 420 22.94 4.56 18.88
C VAL A 420 23.54 3.70 17.77
N TYR A 421 23.28 4.07 16.53
CA TYR A 421 23.86 3.49 15.32
C TYR A 421 24.99 4.40 14.84
N ALA A 422 26.20 4.07 15.27
CA ALA A 422 27.41 4.82 14.94
C ALA A 422 28.57 3.86 14.66
N PRO A 423 29.30 4.00 13.53
CA PRO A 423 28.96 4.80 12.36
C PRO A 423 27.57 4.45 11.83
N ILE A 424 26.82 5.46 11.39
CA ILE A 424 25.49 5.27 10.80
C ILE A 424 25.57 4.52 9.47
N GLY A 425 24.58 3.67 9.19
CA GLY A 425 24.44 2.96 7.92
C GLY A 425 25.09 1.58 7.88
N LEU A 426 24.66 0.76 6.92
CA LEU A 426 25.22 -0.57 6.71
C LEU A 426 26.66 -0.52 6.19
N LYS A 427 27.50 -1.44 6.66
CA LYS A 427 28.89 -1.55 6.21
C LYS A 427 28.96 -2.07 4.76
N ILE A 428 29.01 -1.14 3.82
CA ILE A 428 29.14 -1.38 2.37
C ILE A 428 30.38 -0.71 1.75
N ASP A 429 31.30 -0.23 2.60
CA ASP A 429 32.51 0.51 2.22
C ASP A 429 32.21 1.74 1.33
N ALA A 430 31.14 2.47 1.67
CA ALA A 430 30.71 3.70 1.00
C ALA A 430 31.72 4.85 1.17
N ASP A 431 31.95 5.61 0.09
CA ASP A 431 32.89 6.74 0.06
C ASP A 431 32.21 8.05 -0.41
N THR A 432 31.29 7.95 -1.38
CA THR A 432 30.58 9.14 -1.90
C THR A 432 29.34 9.50 -1.05
N PRO A 433 28.87 10.77 -1.05
CA PRO A 433 27.63 11.15 -0.37
C PRO A 433 26.41 10.29 -0.77
N GLU A 434 26.32 9.90 -2.03
CA GLU A 434 25.28 9.03 -2.57
C GLU A 434 25.37 7.61 -2.00
N GLU A 435 26.57 7.01 -1.98
CA GLU A 435 26.78 5.68 -1.39
C GLU A 435 26.51 5.67 0.11
N ILE A 436 26.93 6.72 0.83
CA ILE A 436 26.65 6.88 2.26
C ILE A 436 25.14 6.98 2.48
N ALA A 437 24.44 7.76 1.66
CA ALA A 437 22.98 7.87 1.76
C ALA A 437 22.28 6.53 1.49
N ILE A 438 22.75 5.73 0.53
CA ILE A 438 22.23 4.38 0.26
C ILE A 438 22.47 3.47 1.46
N SER A 439 23.68 3.50 2.04
CA SER A 439 24.03 2.75 3.25
C SER A 439 23.09 3.05 4.42
N ILE A 440 22.83 4.34 4.65
CA ILE A 440 21.91 4.82 5.70
C ILE A 440 20.49 4.38 5.38
N ALA A 441 19.98 4.62 4.16
CA ALA A 441 18.63 4.23 3.76
C ALA A 441 18.40 2.73 3.92
N ALA A 442 19.38 1.89 3.57
CA ALA A 442 19.31 0.45 3.76
C ALA A 442 19.22 0.06 5.26
N GLU A 443 19.95 0.76 6.14
CA GLU A 443 19.85 0.56 7.58
C GLU A 443 18.49 1.01 8.13
N LEU A 444 17.97 2.16 7.67
CA LEU A 444 16.63 2.64 8.05
C LEU A 444 15.55 1.62 7.66
N ILE A 445 15.62 1.05 6.45
CA ILE A 445 14.71 -0.02 6.00
C ILE A 445 14.86 -1.25 6.91
N LYS A 446 16.08 -1.67 7.23
CA LYS A 446 16.34 -2.81 8.13
C LYS A 446 15.65 -2.58 9.49
N VAL A 447 15.83 -1.42 10.10
CA VAL A 447 15.21 -1.09 11.40
C VAL A 447 13.70 -0.97 11.30
N LYS A 448 13.19 -0.36 10.22
CA LYS A 448 11.76 -0.27 9.89
C LYS A 448 11.09 -1.64 9.76
N ARG A 449 11.81 -2.65 9.26
CA ARG A 449 11.28 -4.01 9.06
C ARG A 449 11.54 -4.96 10.25
N ASN A 450 12.63 -4.76 11.01
CA ASN A 450 13.08 -5.68 12.08
C ASN A 450 12.70 -5.22 13.50
N SER A 451 11.48 -4.75 13.76
CA SER A 451 11.06 -4.35 15.13
C SER A 451 10.99 -5.51 16.16
N GLY A 452 11.66 -6.65 15.93
CA GLY A 452 11.71 -7.80 16.85
C GLY A 452 13.09 -8.43 17.07
N ASP A 453 14.13 -8.07 16.31
CA ASP A 453 15.48 -8.61 16.52
C ASP A 453 16.44 -7.47 16.89
N ILE A 454 16.92 -7.52 18.14
CA ILE A 454 17.97 -6.65 18.66
C ILE A 454 19.28 -6.93 17.90
N LYS A 455 19.99 -5.83 17.58
CA LYS A 455 21.26 -5.67 16.83
C LYS A 455 22.15 -6.89 16.64
#